data_AF-A0A015JC76-F1
#
_entry.id   AF-A0A015JC76-F1
#
_cell.length_a   1.000
_cell.length_b   1.000
_cell.length_c   1.000
_cell.angle_alpha   90.00
_cell.angle_beta   90.00
_cell.angle_gamma   90.00
#
_symmetry.space_group_name_H-M   'P 1'
#
loop_
_entity.id
_entity.type
_entity.pdbx_description
1 polymer ?
#
loop_
_entity_poly.entity_id
_entity_poly.type
_entity_poly.pdbx_seq_one_letter_code
_entity_poly.pdbx_strand_id
1 'polypeptide(L)'
;MCLLLGHDICSSSVTVKFLMTDPPATRTRTILPVYMIDDDDDNPYTIMKYMARPHLQEFENLTYFQYFQRYLITPSPPATTRQAFRDDLNNYVFKRSKEIITRHRFLRVEDGELYFYQQLLLNVPARSDRISSQHLMHHVMKIFTSLSGFLAHLAK
;
A
#
# COMPACT_ATOMS: atom_id res chain seq x y z
N MET A 1 2.02 19.11 -20.15
CA MET A 1 2.33 19.73 -21.46
C MET A 1 3.22 20.92 -21.18
N CYS A 2 4.41 20.97 -21.75
CA CYS A 2 5.30 22.13 -21.60
C CYS A 2 5.47 22.76 -22.98
N LEU A 3 5.10 24.04 -23.10
CA LEU A 3 5.22 24.81 -24.33
C LEU A 3 6.41 25.75 -24.21
N LEU A 4 7.26 25.78 -25.24
CA LEU A 4 8.20 26.88 -25.49
C LEU A 4 7.91 27.38 -26.90
N LEU A 5 7.71 28.68 -27.06
CA LEU A 5 7.50 29.32 -28.37
C LEU A 5 6.33 28.74 -29.20
N GLY A 6 5.30 28.18 -28.56
CA GLY A 6 4.10 27.68 -29.24
C GLY A 6 4.24 26.30 -29.90
N HIS A 7 5.35 25.60 -29.69
CA HIS A 7 5.55 24.22 -30.14
C HIS A 7 5.53 23.23 -28.95
N ASP A 8 4.87 22.09 -29.14
CA ASP A 8 4.85 21.00 -28.18
C ASP A 8 6.22 20.31 -28.15
N ILE A 9 6.96 20.51 -27.07
CA ILE A 9 8.29 19.90 -26.89
C ILE A 9 8.15 18.46 -26.38
N CYS A 10 7.22 18.22 -25.45
CA CYS A 10 6.96 16.89 -24.87
C CYS A 10 5.55 16.79 -24.27
N SER A 11 4.84 15.71 -24.62
CA SER A 11 3.60 15.27 -23.98
C SER A 11 3.90 14.15 -22.97
N SER A 12 4.18 14.51 -21.72
CA SER A 12 4.27 13.54 -20.62
C SER A 12 2.97 13.56 -19.81
N SER A 13 2.24 12.44 -19.80
CA SER A 13 1.19 12.16 -18.82
C SER A 13 1.72 11.17 -17.79
N VAL A 14 1.51 11.47 -16.50
CA VAL A 14 1.89 10.58 -15.39
C VAL A 14 0.67 10.38 -14.52
N THR A 15 0.29 9.13 -14.31
CA THR A 15 -0.78 8.78 -13.38
C THR A 15 -0.26 8.84 -11.96
N VAL A 16 -1.05 9.44 -11.08
CA VAL A 16 -0.77 9.53 -9.64
C VAL A 16 -1.88 8.80 -8.89
N LYS A 17 -1.52 7.97 -7.91
CA LYS A 17 -2.47 7.31 -7.01
C LYS A 17 -2.12 7.66 -5.56
N PHE A 18 -3.10 8.16 -4.81
CA PHE A 18 -2.93 8.37 -3.37
C PHE A 18 -3.26 7.07 -2.64
N LEU A 19 -2.39 6.63 -1.74
CA LEU A 19 -2.56 5.42 -0.97
C LEU A 19 -2.83 5.78 0.49
N MET A 20 -3.88 5.18 1.04
CA MET A 20 -4.17 5.25 2.47
C MET A 20 -3.12 4.47 3.25
N THR A 21 -2.61 5.10 4.30
CA THR A 21 -1.62 4.52 5.23
C THR A 21 -2.11 4.61 6.68
N ASP A 22 -3.40 4.80 6.89
CA ASP A 22 -3.96 4.73 8.23
C ASP A 22 -4.10 3.25 8.62
N PRO A 23 -3.75 2.87 9.86
CA PRO A 23 -3.98 1.53 10.33
C PRO A 23 -5.49 1.26 10.30
N PRO A 24 -5.92 0.07 9.87
CA PRO A 24 -7.32 -0.28 9.91
C PRO A 24 -7.82 -0.13 11.36
N ALA A 25 -8.85 0.69 11.57
CA ALA A 25 -9.45 0.88 12.88
C ALA A 25 -9.78 -0.50 13.46
N THR A 26 -9.19 -0.80 14.61
CA THR A 26 -9.18 -2.13 15.20
C THR A 26 -10.63 -2.63 15.40
N ARG A 27 -10.94 -3.84 14.88
CA ARG A 27 -12.22 -4.59 15.01
C ARG A 27 -13.44 -4.09 14.23
N THR A 28 -13.40 -4.04 12.90
CA THR A 28 -14.61 -4.43 12.15
C THR A 28 -14.61 -5.95 11.97
N ARG A 29 -15.22 -6.67 12.93
CA ARG A 29 -15.85 -7.98 12.70
C ARG A 29 -17.07 -7.87 11.77
N THR A 30 -17.23 -6.75 11.11
CA THR A 30 -18.36 -6.43 10.26
C THR A 30 -17.98 -6.87 8.85
N ILE A 31 -18.64 -7.93 8.38
CA ILE A 31 -18.64 -8.30 6.97
C ILE A 31 -19.20 -7.08 6.23
N LEU A 32 -18.36 -6.40 5.46
CA LEU A 32 -18.85 -5.35 4.59
C LEU A 32 -19.71 -6.00 3.51
N PRO A 33 -20.89 -5.46 3.22
CA PRO A 33 -21.66 -5.89 2.08
C PRO A 33 -20.82 -5.73 0.81
N VAL A 34 -20.90 -6.71 -0.11
CA VAL A 34 -20.13 -6.72 -1.36
C VAL A 34 -20.31 -5.41 -2.14
N TYR A 35 -21.49 -4.80 -2.09
CA TYR A 35 -21.79 -3.53 -2.77
C TYR A 35 -21.14 -2.28 -2.14
N MET A 36 -20.63 -2.35 -0.90
CA MET A 36 -19.90 -1.26 -0.24
C MET A 36 -18.39 -1.35 -0.46
N ILE A 37 -17.93 -2.46 -1.04
CA ILE A 37 -16.56 -2.57 -1.57
C ILE A 37 -16.62 -1.88 -2.93
N ASP A 38 -16.78 -0.56 -2.93
CA ASP A 38 -16.79 0.20 -4.17
C ASP A 38 -15.46 -0.04 -4.91
N ASP A 39 -15.55 -0.06 -6.24
CA ASP A 39 -14.41 -0.11 -7.17
C ASP A 39 -13.52 1.14 -7.08
N ASP A 40 -13.93 2.12 -6.28
CA ASP A 40 -13.25 3.40 -6.15
C ASP A 40 -11.89 3.26 -5.44
N ASP A 41 -10.92 3.98 -5.99
CA ASP A 41 -9.53 3.97 -5.52
C ASP A 41 -9.36 4.57 -4.11
N ASP A 42 -10.39 5.24 -3.59
CA ASP A 42 -10.47 5.85 -2.25
C ASP A 42 -10.92 4.89 -1.15
N ASN A 43 -11.08 3.60 -1.48
CA ASN A 43 -11.50 2.58 -0.52
C ASN A 43 -10.46 2.38 0.62
N PRO A 44 -10.85 2.51 1.91
CA PRO A 44 -9.96 2.33 3.06
C PRO A 44 -9.38 0.90 3.18
N TYR A 45 -9.91 -0.06 2.41
CA TYR A 45 -9.46 -1.45 2.38
C TYR A 45 -8.39 -1.72 1.30
N THR A 46 -7.75 -0.67 0.75
CA THR A 46 -6.62 -0.82 -0.19
C THR A 46 -5.47 -1.65 0.39
N ILE A 47 -5.26 -1.59 1.71
CA ILE A 47 -4.28 -2.45 2.40
C ILE A 47 -4.63 -3.96 2.30
N MET A 48 -5.92 -4.31 2.30
CA MET A 48 -6.35 -5.71 2.17
C MET A 48 -6.00 -6.28 0.80
N LYS A 49 -6.14 -5.48 -0.28
CA LYS A 49 -5.73 -5.87 -1.64
C LYS A 49 -4.22 -6.21 -1.69
N TYR A 50 -3.38 -5.46 -0.98
CA TYR A 50 -1.95 -5.77 -0.88
C TYR A 50 -1.63 -7.00 -0.03
N MET A 51 -2.38 -7.23 1.06
CA MET A 51 -2.21 -8.44 1.87
C MET A 51 -2.64 -9.71 1.13
N ALA A 52 -3.63 -9.60 0.25
CA ALA A 52 -4.15 -10.69 -0.57
C ALA A 52 -3.34 -10.96 -1.84
N ARG A 53 -2.19 -10.31 -2.06
CA ARG A 53 -1.42 -10.41 -3.31
C ARG A 53 -1.06 -11.87 -3.69
N PRO A 54 -0.84 -12.15 -4.99
CA PRO A 54 -0.55 -13.51 -5.46
C PRO A 54 0.68 -14.13 -4.79
N HIS A 55 0.66 -15.45 -4.60
CA HIS A 55 1.74 -16.23 -3.99
C HIS A 55 2.81 -16.65 -5.00
N LEU A 56 3.46 -15.66 -5.61
CA LEU A 56 4.57 -15.87 -6.54
C LEU A 56 5.78 -15.07 -6.08
N GLN A 57 6.98 -15.55 -6.42
CA GLN A 57 8.26 -14.98 -6.01
C GLN A 57 8.38 -13.47 -6.31
N GLU A 58 7.77 -12.99 -7.41
CA GLU A 58 7.78 -11.57 -7.77
C GLU A 58 7.02 -10.66 -6.80
N PHE A 59 6.11 -11.21 -5.99
CA PHE A 59 5.30 -10.47 -5.01
C PHE A 59 5.83 -10.55 -3.57
N GLU A 60 6.85 -11.40 -3.31
CA GLU A 60 7.37 -11.63 -1.96
C GLU A 60 8.09 -10.40 -1.40
N ASN A 61 8.88 -9.74 -2.25
CA ASN A 61 9.75 -8.62 -1.87
C ASN A 61 9.18 -7.24 -2.22
N LEU A 62 7.89 -7.14 -2.54
CA LEU A 62 7.24 -5.85 -2.82
C LEU A 62 6.76 -5.22 -1.53
N THR A 63 7.03 -3.92 -1.37
CA THR A 63 6.37 -3.10 -0.36
C THR A 63 4.98 -2.68 -0.82
N TYR A 64 4.18 -2.14 0.11
CA TYR A 64 2.81 -1.69 -0.18
C TYR A 64 2.77 -0.72 -1.36
N PHE A 65 3.65 0.28 -1.35
CA PHE A 65 3.74 1.29 -2.39
C PHE A 65 4.22 0.73 -3.73
N GLN A 66 5.23 -0.13 -3.70
CA GLN A 66 5.77 -0.75 -4.92
C GLN A 66 4.74 -1.63 -5.61
N TYR A 67 3.90 -2.32 -4.84
CA TYR A 67 2.83 -3.15 -5.37
C TYR A 67 1.85 -2.32 -6.21
N PHE A 68 1.31 -1.22 -5.68
CA PHE A 68 0.38 -0.35 -6.42
C PHE A 68 1.05 0.50 -7.51
N GLN A 69 2.34 0.78 -7.37
CA GLN A 69 3.13 1.45 -8.41
C GLN A 69 3.30 0.58 -9.66
N ARG A 70 3.55 -0.73 -9.45
CA ARG A 70 3.87 -1.68 -10.53
C ARG A 70 2.69 -2.45 -11.07
N TYR A 71 1.66 -2.66 -10.25
CA TYR A 71 0.54 -3.52 -10.60
C TYR A 71 -0.77 -2.73 -10.61
N LEU A 72 -1.68 -3.19 -11.48
CA LEU A 72 -3.07 -2.77 -11.55
C LEU A 72 -3.92 -3.93 -11.05
N ILE A 73 -4.85 -3.65 -10.14
CA ILE A 73 -5.76 -4.66 -9.58
C ILE A 73 -7.18 -4.30 -10.02
N THR A 74 -7.89 -5.24 -10.64
CA THR A 74 -9.27 -5.08 -11.09
C THR A 74 -10.09 -6.34 -10.75
N PRO A 75 -11.35 -6.22 -10.31
CA PRO A 75 -12.19 -7.39 -10.08
C PRO A 75 -12.63 -8.04 -11.39
N SER A 76 -12.78 -7.24 -12.45
CA SER A 76 -13.14 -7.70 -13.79
C SER A 76 -11.91 -8.04 -14.63
N PRO A 77 -12.01 -9.04 -15.53
CA PRO A 77 -10.97 -9.32 -16.50
C PRO A 77 -10.90 -8.16 -17.51
N PRO A 78 -9.71 -7.59 -17.76
CA PRO A 78 -9.56 -6.60 -18.81
C PRO A 78 -9.67 -7.28 -20.18
N ALA A 79 -10.06 -6.52 -21.19
CA ALA A 79 -10.09 -6.96 -22.60
C ALA A 79 -8.68 -7.19 -23.21
N THR A 80 -7.67 -7.38 -22.37
CA THR A 80 -6.25 -7.40 -22.73
C THR A 80 -5.70 -8.81 -22.66
N THR A 81 -4.81 -9.16 -23.59
CA THR A 81 -4.12 -10.47 -23.67
C THR A 81 -2.91 -10.60 -22.75
N ARG A 82 -2.62 -9.60 -21.90
CA ARG A 82 -1.48 -9.62 -20.96
C ARG A 82 -1.68 -10.71 -19.92
N GLN A 83 -0.58 -11.28 -19.46
CA GLN A 83 -0.57 -12.22 -18.34
C GLN A 83 -1.23 -11.58 -17.11
N ALA A 84 -2.24 -12.27 -16.59
CA ALA A 84 -2.98 -11.90 -15.39
C ALA A 84 -2.60 -12.84 -14.26
N PHE A 85 -2.38 -12.29 -13.07
CA PHE A 85 -2.29 -13.08 -11.84
C PHE A 85 -3.61 -13.00 -11.08
N ARG A 86 -3.85 -13.98 -10.21
CA ARG A 86 -5.01 -14.00 -9.30
C ARG A 86 -4.53 -13.79 -7.88
N ASP A 87 -5.18 -12.87 -7.19
CA ASP A 87 -4.96 -12.62 -5.77
C ASP A 87 -5.92 -13.49 -4.93
N ASP A 88 -5.75 -13.51 -3.61
CA ASP A 88 -6.57 -14.30 -2.68
C ASP A 88 -8.01 -13.77 -2.55
N LEU A 89 -8.27 -12.54 -3.02
CA LEU A 89 -9.59 -11.92 -3.10
C LEU A 89 -10.26 -12.16 -4.45
N ASN A 90 -9.67 -13.00 -5.32
CA ASN A 90 -10.19 -13.32 -6.64
C ASN A 90 -10.27 -12.10 -7.59
N ASN A 91 -9.43 -11.08 -7.37
CA ASN A 91 -9.16 -10.01 -8.31
C ASN A 91 -8.10 -10.43 -9.34
N TYR A 92 -8.07 -9.72 -10.46
CA TYR A 92 -7.03 -9.81 -11.46
C TYR A 92 -5.93 -8.79 -11.20
N VAL A 93 -4.68 -9.24 -11.21
CA VAL A 93 -3.49 -8.43 -10.98
C VAL A 93 -2.64 -8.40 -12.25
N PHE A 94 -2.42 -7.21 -12.80
CA PHE A 94 -1.66 -6.99 -14.03
C PHE A 94 -0.42 -6.18 -13.78
N LYS A 95 0.70 -6.58 -14.38
CA LYS A 95 1.87 -5.72 -14.43
C LYS A 95 1.60 -4.52 -15.35
N ARG A 96 1.85 -3.31 -14.86
CA ARG A 96 1.73 -2.07 -15.63
C ARG A 96 2.88 -1.98 -16.64
N SER A 97 2.62 -1.37 -17.79
CA SER A 97 3.65 -1.04 -18.78
C SER A 97 4.51 0.15 -18.36
N LYS A 98 3.91 1.09 -17.63
CA LYS A 98 4.59 2.23 -17.00
C LYS A 98 4.18 2.29 -15.54
N GLU A 99 5.16 2.39 -14.66
CA GLU A 99 4.93 2.60 -13.23
C GLU A 99 4.21 3.93 -13.00
N ILE A 100 3.32 3.96 -12.00
CA ILE A 100 2.60 5.18 -11.60
C ILE A 100 3.22 5.78 -10.35
N ILE A 101 3.02 7.08 -10.12
CA ILE A 101 3.49 7.71 -8.89
C ILE A 101 2.49 7.39 -7.77
N THR A 102 2.96 6.76 -6.69
CA THR A 102 2.16 6.57 -5.48
C THR A 102 2.47 7.69 -4.48
N ARG A 103 1.43 8.30 -3.92
CA ARG A 103 1.51 9.37 -2.90
C ARG A 103 0.87 8.90 -1.60
N HIS A 104 1.28 9.51 -0.50
CA HIS A 104 0.72 9.28 0.82
C HIS A 104 0.74 10.58 1.61
N ARG A 105 -0.02 10.63 2.71
CA ARG A 105 0.00 11.75 3.65
C ARG A 105 1.40 11.87 4.27
N PHE A 106 1.90 13.09 4.38
CA PHE A 106 3.12 13.36 5.15
C PHE A 106 2.86 13.24 6.65
N LEU A 107 3.60 12.36 7.32
CA LEU A 107 3.55 12.16 8.78
C LEU A 107 4.95 12.40 9.37
N ARG A 108 4.98 12.87 10.61
CA ARG A 108 6.18 13.10 11.42
C ARG A 108 6.20 12.14 12.59
N VAL A 109 7.36 12.01 13.23
CA VAL A 109 7.51 11.16 14.43
C VAL A 109 6.52 11.54 15.54
N GLU A 110 6.15 12.83 15.61
CA GLU A 110 5.12 13.39 16.51
C GLU A 110 3.72 12.77 16.31
N ASP A 111 3.41 12.30 15.11
CA ASP A 111 2.13 11.64 14.79
C ASP A 111 2.06 10.19 15.33
N GLY A 112 3.12 9.73 16.00
CA GLY A 112 3.13 8.50 16.79
C GLY A 112 2.84 7.24 15.96
N GLU A 113 1.81 6.49 16.34
CA GLU A 113 1.47 5.19 15.75
C GLU A 113 1.27 5.25 14.23
N LEU A 114 0.63 6.32 13.73
CA LEU A 114 0.38 6.52 12.30
C LEU A 114 1.70 6.58 11.52
N TYR A 115 2.67 7.31 12.05
CA TYR A 115 3.99 7.44 11.42
C TYR A 115 4.72 6.11 11.34
N PHE A 116 4.78 5.36 12.46
CA PHE A 116 5.47 4.07 12.47
C PHE A 116 4.78 3.03 11.59
N TYR A 117 3.45 3.00 11.58
CA TYR A 117 2.69 2.14 10.68
C TYR A 117 2.98 2.46 9.21
N GLN A 118 3.02 3.75 8.85
CA GLN A 118 3.40 4.18 7.51
C GLN A 118 4.84 3.77 7.15
N GLN A 119 5.80 3.89 8.07
CA GLN A 119 7.18 3.44 7.84
C GLN A 119 7.27 1.92 7.59
N LEU A 120 6.41 1.11 8.21
CA LEU A 120 6.34 -0.32 7.92
C LEU A 120 5.86 -0.58 6.49
N LEU A 121 4.81 0.12 6.05
CA LEU A 121 4.27 -0.01 4.69
C LEU A 121 5.27 0.44 3.62
N LEU A 122 6.08 1.44 3.91
CA LEU A 122 7.10 1.98 3.01
C LEU A 122 8.29 1.04 2.85
N ASN A 123 8.77 0.46 3.96
CA ASN A 123 10.11 -0.14 4.00
C ASN A 123 10.12 -1.66 4.15
N VAL A 124 9.02 -2.28 4.58
CA VAL A 124 9.03 -3.72 4.88
C VAL A 124 8.09 -4.50 3.96
N PRO A 125 8.63 -5.44 3.16
CA PRO A 125 7.81 -6.37 2.39
C PRO A 125 6.99 -7.26 3.34
N ALA A 126 5.71 -7.44 3.02
CA ALA A 126 4.77 -8.07 3.96
C ALA A 126 4.98 -9.58 4.16
N ARG A 127 5.77 -10.25 3.31
CA ARG A 127 6.12 -11.68 3.46
C ARG A 127 7.61 -11.91 3.68
N SER A 128 8.37 -10.86 3.97
CA SER A 128 9.70 -11.07 4.52
C SER A 128 9.57 -11.92 5.79
N ASP A 129 10.49 -12.86 6.01
CA ASP A 129 10.51 -13.80 7.17
C ASP A 129 10.40 -13.11 8.54
N ARG A 130 10.53 -11.78 8.57
CA ARG A 130 10.40 -10.91 9.74
C ARG A 130 8.95 -10.58 10.11
N ILE A 131 7.99 -10.76 9.21
CA ILE A 131 6.59 -10.39 9.39
C ILE A 131 5.70 -11.60 9.07
N SER A 132 5.46 -12.44 10.07
CA SER A 132 4.19 -13.16 10.12
C SER A 132 3.11 -12.13 10.49
N SER A 133 1.92 -12.21 9.90
CA SER A 133 0.81 -11.26 10.12
C SER A 133 0.42 -11.08 11.60
N GLN A 134 0.74 -12.06 12.45
CA GLN A 134 0.57 -11.99 13.91
C GLN A 134 1.71 -11.21 14.60
N HIS A 135 2.90 -11.19 14.01
CA HIS A 135 4.08 -10.48 14.50
C HIS A 135 4.06 -8.99 14.17
N LEU A 136 3.36 -8.53 13.12
CA LEU A 136 3.29 -7.09 12.79
C LEU A 136 2.70 -6.27 13.94
N MET A 137 1.57 -6.72 14.50
CA MET A 137 0.91 -6.06 15.63
C MET A 137 1.75 -6.14 16.92
N HIS A 138 2.38 -7.30 17.17
CA HIS A 138 3.19 -7.52 18.37
C HIS A 138 4.56 -6.80 18.31
N HIS A 139 5.16 -6.68 17.14
CA HIS A 139 6.44 -6.00 16.94
C HIS A 139 6.27 -4.48 16.94
N VAL A 140 5.15 -3.97 16.42
CA VAL A 140 4.71 -2.56 16.63
C VAL A 140 4.57 -2.28 18.13
N MET A 141 3.89 -3.15 18.88
CA MET A 141 3.75 -3.03 20.34
C MET A 141 5.09 -3.12 21.11
N LYS A 142 6.04 -3.95 20.68
CA LYS A 142 7.37 -4.06 21.31
C LYS A 142 8.29 -2.88 20.99
N ILE A 143 8.21 -2.33 19.78
CA ILE A 143 8.91 -1.08 19.43
C ILE A 143 8.35 0.06 20.28
N PHE A 144 7.04 0.08 20.53
CA PHE A 144 6.36 1.06 21.38
C PHE A 144 6.84 1.05 22.84
N THR A 145 7.01 -0.12 23.46
CA THR A 145 7.52 -0.22 24.84
C THR A 145 9.00 0.13 24.97
N SER A 146 9.79 -0.13 23.92
CA SER A 146 11.21 0.23 23.86
C SER A 146 11.43 1.74 23.68
N LEU A 147 10.72 2.38 22.73
CA LEU A 147 10.87 3.80 22.44
C LEU A 147 10.21 4.71 23.48
N SER A 148 9.10 4.31 24.09
CA SER A 148 8.52 5.06 25.23
C SER A 148 9.46 5.08 26.44
N GLY A 149 10.16 3.97 26.71
CA GLY A 149 11.21 3.92 27.73
C GLY A 149 12.41 4.79 27.40
N PHE A 150 12.82 4.84 26.13
CA PHE A 150 13.96 5.66 25.68
C PHE A 150 13.67 7.16 25.68
N LEU A 151 12.47 7.56 25.26
CA LEU A 151 12.03 8.97 25.29
C LEU A 151 11.76 9.46 26.72
N ALA A 152 11.26 8.62 27.62
CA ALA A 152 11.12 8.95 29.04
C ALA A 152 12.48 9.16 29.74
N HIS A 153 13.56 8.57 29.21
CA HIS A 153 14.90 8.71 29.75
C HIS A 153 15.64 9.96 29.25
N LEU A 154 15.24 10.50 28.09
CA LEU A 154 15.77 11.74 27.50
C LEU A 154 15.04 13.01 27.96
N ALA A 155 13.86 12.86 28.59
CA ALA A 155 13.07 13.96 29.15
C ALA A 155 13.36 14.25 30.64
N LYS A 156 14.48 13.75 31.18
CA LYS A 156 14.99 14.03 32.53
C LYS A 156 16.30 14.78 32.49
#